data_AF-A0A3D2JGA9-F1
#
_entry.id   AF-A0A3D2JGA9-F1
#
_cell.length_a   1.000
_cell.length_b   1.000
_cell.length_c   1.000
_cell.angle_alpha   90.00
_cell.angle_beta   90.00
_cell.angle_gamma   90.00
#
_symmetry.space_group_name_H-M   'P 1'
#
loop_
_entity.id
_entity.type
_entity.pdbx_description
1 polymer ?
#
loop_
_entity_poly.entity_id
_entity_poly.type
_entity_poly.pdbx_seq_one_letter_code
_entity_poly.pdbx_strand_id
1 'polypeptide(L)' 'GLPAKWFENNTLQGCQKPKLFIHGTEDELAPYPATQAWFEKVPAPKRLIAIEGSDHFFQGHLDEVQAIIADFVQEL' A
#
# COMPACT_ATOMS: atom_id res chain seq x y z
N GLY A 1 -7.76 1.74 -1.07
CA GLY A 1 -6.34 2.06 -0.99
C GLY A 1 -6.00 2.46 0.42
N LEU A 2 -4.71 2.61 0.70
CA LEU A 2 -4.19 3.04 2.00
C LEU A 2 -4.41 4.54 2.21
N PRO A 3 -5.11 4.97 3.27
CA PRO A 3 -5.37 6.40 3.46
C PRO A 3 -4.23 7.11 4.22
N ALA A 4 -3.06 7.18 3.59
CA ALA A 4 -1.82 7.62 4.23
C ALA A 4 -1.85 9.06 4.80
N LYS A 5 -2.77 9.92 4.33
CA LYS A 5 -2.94 11.29 4.84
C LYS A 5 -3.35 11.36 6.31
N TRP A 6 -3.94 10.31 6.86
CA TRP A 6 -4.35 10.25 8.27
C TRP A 6 -3.30 9.62 9.19
N PHE A 7 -2.16 9.19 8.64
CA PHE A 7 -1.09 8.62 9.44
C PHE A 7 -0.19 9.71 10.00
N GLU A 8 0.17 9.55 11.28
CA GLU A 8 1.20 10.36 11.91
C GLU A 8 2.57 10.04 11.28
N ASN A 9 3.50 11.01 11.31
CA ASN A 9 4.84 10.84 10.75
C ASN A 9 5.63 9.68 11.39
N ASN A 10 5.31 9.29 12.62
CA ASN A 10 5.95 8.20 13.35
C ASN A 10 5.31 6.81 13.12
N THR A 11 4.27 6.73 12.29
CA THR A 11 3.56 5.48 12.01
C THR A 11 4.54 4.44 11.45
N LEU A 12 4.61 3.26 12.08
CA LEU A 12 5.50 2.14 11.72
C LEU A 12 7.02 2.39 11.83
N GLN A 13 7.48 3.46 12.47
CA GLN A 13 8.93 3.75 12.58
C GLN A 13 9.73 2.66 13.32
N GLY A 14 9.11 1.93 14.24
CA GLY A 14 9.76 0.82 14.96
C GLY A 14 9.54 -0.57 14.34
N CYS A 15 8.81 -0.66 13.22
CA CYS A 15 8.42 -1.96 12.66
C CYS A 15 9.53 -2.56 11.80
N GLN A 16 10.12 -3.66 12.26
CA GLN A 16 11.16 -4.39 11.53
C GLN A 16 10.63 -5.57 10.68
N LYS A 17 9.33 -5.87 10.77
CA LYS A 17 8.72 -6.93 9.95
C LYS A 17 8.59 -6.45 8.49
N PRO A 18 8.67 -7.35 7.50
CA PRO A 18 8.31 -7.00 6.13
C PRO A 18 6.90 -6.40 6.07
N LYS A 19 6.75 -5.30 5.34
CA LYS A 19 5.44 -4.65 5.12
C LYS A 19 5.14 -4.56 3.64
N LEU A 20 3.92 -4.94 3.28
CA LEU A 20 3.32 -4.73 1.98
C LEU A 20 2.24 -3.65 2.09
N PHE A 21 2.30 -2.68 1.18
CA PHE A 21 1.24 -1.70 0.94
C PHE A 21 0.73 -1.89 -0.48
N ILE A 22 -0.59 -1.90 -0.67
CA ILE A 22 -1.24 -2.01 -1.98
C ILE A 22 -2.14 -0.79 -2.15
N HIS A 23 -2.10 -0.14 -3.31
CA HIS A 23 -2.84 1.12 -3.54
C HIS A 23 -3.27 1.25 -5.00
N GLY A 24 -4.50 1.73 -5.24
CA GLY A 24 -5.01 1.97 -6.60
C GLY A 24 -4.57 3.33 -7.16
N THR A 25 -4.16 3.41 -8.42
CA THR A 25 -3.66 4.67 -9.01
C THR A 25 -4.76 5.72 -9.23
N GLU A 26 -6.03 5.31 -9.29
CA GLU A 26 -7.22 6.15 -9.45
C GLU A 26 -8.01 6.29 -8.14
N ASP A 27 -7.37 6.10 -6.98
CA ASP A 27 -7.98 6.26 -5.66
C ASP A 27 -8.29 7.75 -5.36
N GLU A 28 -9.53 8.18 -5.62
CA GLU A 28 -9.99 9.55 -5.36
C GLU A 28 -10.18 9.86 -3.87
N LEU A 29 -10.44 8.84 -3.04
CA LEU A 29 -10.67 9.00 -1.59
C LEU A 29 -9.35 9.18 -0.83
N ALA A 30 -8.32 8.46 -1.25
CA ALA A 30 -6.98 8.49 -0.71
C ALA A 30 -5.97 8.58 -1.88
N PRO A 31 -5.66 9.80 -2.36
CA PRO A 31 -4.82 9.98 -3.54
C PRO A 31 -3.47 9.29 -3.45
N TYR A 32 -3.15 8.47 -4.46
CA TYR A 32 -1.92 7.67 -4.53
C TYR A 32 -0.61 8.45 -4.26
N PRO A 33 -0.43 9.70 -4.75
CA PRO A 33 0.79 10.46 -4.46
C PRO A 33 1.02 10.72 -2.96
N ALA A 34 -0.05 10.83 -2.16
CA ALA A 34 0.09 10.96 -0.71
C ALA A 34 0.62 9.67 -0.07
N THR A 35 0.18 8.51 -0.57
CA THR A 35 0.70 7.21 -0.16
C THR A 35 2.17 7.04 -0.54
N GLN A 36 2.58 7.44 -1.74
CA GLN A 36 3.99 7.40 -2.15
C GLN A 36 4.85 8.27 -1.24
N ALA A 37 4.46 9.52 -0.99
CA ALA A 37 5.21 10.45 -0.14
C ALA A 37 5.32 9.96 1.32
N TRP A 38 4.28 9.31 1.84
CA TRP A 38 4.32 8.66 3.15
C TRP A 38 5.22 7.43 3.16
N PHE A 39 5.09 6.56 2.15
CA PHE A 39 5.85 5.33 2.01
C PHE A 39 7.36 5.58 2.03
N GLU A 40 7.85 6.66 1.42
CA GLU A 40 9.27 7.04 1.44
C GLU A 40 9.84 7.13 2.87
N LYS A 41 9.03 7.59 3.84
CA LYS A 41 9.43 7.77 5.24
C LYS A 41 9.35 6.50 6.07
N VAL A 42 8.71 5.44 5.57
CA VAL A 42 8.56 4.17 6.27
C VAL A 42 9.90 3.40 6.24
N PRO A 43 10.37 2.80 7.33
CA PRO A 43 11.60 1.98 7.30
C PRO A 43 11.46 0.68 6.50
N ALA A 44 12.56 0.17 5.95
CA ALA A 44 12.65 -1.15 5.34
C ALA A 44 12.60 -2.27 6.41
N PRO A 45 12.21 -3.52 6.07
CA PRO A 45 11.78 -4.01 4.76
C PRO A 45 10.35 -3.55 4.39
N LYS A 46 10.18 -3.03 3.17
CA LYS A 46 8.93 -2.41 2.71
C LYS A 46 8.72 -2.60 1.20
N ARG A 47 7.47 -2.80 0.79
CA ARG A 47 7.03 -2.81 -0.61
C ARG A 47 5.75 -1.99 -0.75
N LEU A 48 5.65 -1.24 -1.85
CA LEU A 48 4.42 -0.57 -2.29
C LEU A 48 4.11 -1.09 -3.69
N ILE A 49 2.92 -1.66 -3.88
CA ILE A 49 2.42 -2.11 -5.17
C ILE A 49 1.26 -1.20 -5.58
N ALA A 50 1.37 -0.63 -6.78
CA ALA A 50 0.33 0.15 -7.40
C ALA A 50 -0.53 -0.75 -8.29
N ILE A 51 -1.85 -0.67 -8.13
CA ILE A 51 -2.82 -1.32 -9.00
C ILE A 51 -3.28 -0.28 -10.01
N GLU A 52 -2.84 -0.41 -11.25
CA GLU A 52 -3.11 0.57 -12.30
C GLU A 52 -4.60 0.60 -12.66
N GLY A 53 -5.20 1.80 -12.74
CA GLY A 53 -6.61 2.01 -13.03
C GLY A 53 -7.57 1.67 -11.87
N SER A 54 -7.04 1.20 -10.74
CA SER A 54 -7.88 0.82 -9.60
C SER A 54 -8.26 2.01 -8.73
N ASP A 55 -9.48 1.97 -8.23
CA ASP A 55 -10.03 2.91 -7.27
C ASP A 55 -9.63 2.58 -5.82
N HIS A 56 -10.28 3.26 -4.86
CA HIS A 56 -10.10 2.98 -3.43
C HIS A 56 -10.56 1.56 -3.02
N PHE A 57 -11.55 1.00 -3.68
CA PHE A 57 -12.15 -0.27 -3.27
C PHE A 57 -11.54 -1.47 -4.01
N PHE A 58 -10.65 -1.22 -4.96
CA PHE A 58 -10.10 -2.21 -5.88
C PHE A 58 -11.21 -2.90 -6.69
N GLN A 59 -12.25 -2.15 -7.07
CA GLN A 59 -13.37 -2.70 -7.83
C GLN A 59 -12.87 -3.23 -9.18
N GLY A 60 -13.10 -4.52 -9.44
CA GLY A 60 -12.60 -5.21 -10.63
C GLY A 60 -11.15 -5.73 -10.54
N HIS A 61 -10.44 -5.44 -9.44
CA HIS A 61 -9.04 -5.83 -9.23
C HIS A 61 -8.81 -6.73 -8.00
N LEU A 62 -9.86 -7.21 -7.34
CA LEU A 62 -9.71 -8.00 -6.11
C LEU A 62 -8.90 -9.29 -6.29
N ASP A 63 -9.02 -9.96 -7.43
CA ASP A 63 -8.24 -11.18 -7.71
C ASP A 63 -6.73 -10.87 -7.81
N GLU A 64 -6.37 -9.75 -8.43
CA GLU A 64 -4.99 -9.26 -8.52
C GLU A 64 -4.44 -8.93 -7.12
N VAL A 65 -5.22 -8.19 -6.31
CA VAL A 65 -4.87 -7.87 -4.93
C VAL A 65 -4.68 -9.14 -4.10
N GLN A 66 -5.56 -10.13 -4.25
CA GLN A 66 -5.45 -11.41 -3.55
C GLN A 66 -4.17 -12.15 -3.93
N ALA A 67 -3.82 -12.21 -5.22
CA ALA A 67 -2.59 -12.84 -5.69
C ALA A 67 -1.35 -12.17 -5.08
N ILE A 68 -1.29 -10.83 -5.11
CA ILE A 68 -0.18 -10.06 -4.51
C ILE A 68 -0.01 -10.37 -3.02
N ILE A 69 -1.12 -10.47 -2.28
CA ILE A 69 -1.09 -10.80 -0.85
C ILE A 69 -0.59 -12.23 -0.65
N ALA A 70 -1.09 -13.20 -1.43
CA ALA A 70 -0.68 -14.59 -1.33
C ALA A 70 0.82 -14.76 -1.60
N ASP A 71 1.32 -14.14 -2.66
CA ASP A 71 2.74 -14.14 -3.03
C ASP A 71 3.60 -13.53 -1.93
N PHE A 72 3.19 -12.37 -1.40
CA PHE A 72 3.91 -11.72 -0.30
C PHE A 72 4.04 -12.62 0.93
N VAL A 73 2.97 -13.32 1.31
CA VAL A 73 2.97 -14.22 2.48
C VAL A 73 3.83 -15.46 2.24
N GLN A 74 3.87 -15.98 1.01
CA GLN A 74 4.72 -17.12 0.66
C GLN A 74 6.22 -16.78 0.67
N GLU A 75 6.58 -15.52 0.49
CA GLU A 75 7.97 -15.03 0.52
C GLU A 75 8.50 -14.67 1.93
N LEU A 76 7.64 -14.69 2.96
CA LEU A 76 8.03 -14.43 4.36
C LEU A 76 8.75 -15.61 5.01
#